data_AF-A0A800F946-F1
#
_entry.id   AF-A0A800F946-F1
#
_cell.length_a   1.000
_cell.length_b   1.000
_cell.length_c   1.000
_cell.angle_alpha   90.00
_cell.angle_beta   90.00
_cell.angle_gamma   90.00
#
_symmetry.space_group_name_H-M   'P 1'
#
loop_
_entity.id
_entity.type
_entity.pdbx_description
1 polymer ?
#
loop_
_entity_poly.entity_id
_entity_poly.type
_entity_poly.pdbx_seq_one_letter_code
_entity_poly.pdbx_strand_id
1 'polypeptide(L)'
;MLAPYENGDETPPELAEWALARIRQLGAHEVGHTLGLGHNYYNSEAGRISVMDYPHPLVTLDNGGIDFSDVYEAEIGEWDKVAISYGYSVYADESEAPPALKRILDDAWARDIRYLSNQDMSANARVDQWANGNDPSGDLDEMMEVRRFALDRFGERTIKNGRPMATMEEVLVPLYMYHRYQVTSTASSLGGMNYIYALRGDGRAPVDPVSATNQWAAMRSLFATLEPSALAIPRSVLASLPPRPSGYGRTRELFPRYTGLMFDAISPSVVASDHTISEMLQPDRAARLVEQHALDPGLPGLEDVITGLLQTTVADAGDSPYEAEIRRAVRGVAIDRLMALAGGASMPQVRALATAYLERARHRIDERSKSVVSGSGPVGPGFASDRLLALDIGRFLDRPGEVYGLQSAPGAPPGAPIGMPAMDFLGNSAPGGWNGSRPAQTWKASGPSGLFFGAGWLDQVAPYCTHGGW
;
A
#
# COMPACT_ATOMS: atom_id res chain seq x y z
N MET A 1 2.65 -3.58 21.02
CA MET A 1 2.29 -2.20 21.37
C MET A 1 1.98 -2.02 22.85
N LEU A 2 1.06 -2.81 23.43
CA LEU A 2 0.49 -2.53 24.77
C LEU A 2 1.38 -2.84 25.98
N ALA A 3 2.38 -3.71 25.83
CA ALA A 3 3.15 -4.24 26.97
C ALA A 3 2.27 -4.61 28.19
N PRO A 4 1.21 -5.42 28.02
CA PRO A 4 0.10 -5.45 28.96
C PRO A 4 0.33 -6.37 30.17
N TYR A 5 1.53 -6.95 30.30
CA TYR A 5 1.86 -7.92 31.35
C TYR A 5 2.80 -7.29 32.38
N GLU A 6 2.25 -6.51 33.32
CA GLU A 6 3.03 -5.83 34.36
C GLU A 6 3.68 -6.82 35.35
N ASN A 7 2.93 -7.82 35.77
CA ASN A 7 3.36 -8.91 36.66
C ASN A 7 3.62 -10.22 35.89
N GLY A 8 3.15 -10.34 34.65
CA GLY A 8 3.46 -11.44 33.74
C GLY A 8 2.38 -12.53 33.63
N ASP A 9 1.30 -12.44 34.40
CA ASP A 9 0.20 -13.41 34.45
C ASP A 9 -1.16 -12.81 34.05
N GLU A 10 -1.18 -11.53 33.70
CA GLU A 10 -2.40 -10.82 33.31
C GLU A 10 -3.09 -11.47 32.12
N THR A 11 -4.42 -11.30 32.10
CA THR A 11 -5.27 -11.63 30.95
C THR A 11 -6.08 -10.37 30.64
N PRO A 12 -5.47 -9.41 29.92
CA PRO A 12 -6.07 -8.09 29.68
C PRO A 12 -7.40 -8.25 28.92
N PRO A 13 -8.55 -7.86 29.52
CA PRO A 13 -9.85 -8.04 28.89
C PRO A 13 -9.97 -7.25 27.58
N GLU A 14 -9.26 -6.15 27.45
CA GLU A 14 -9.30 -5.25 26.29
C GLU A 14 -8.88 -5.98 25.00
N LEU A 15 -7.90 -6.90 25.09
CA LEU A 15 -7.48 -7.71 23.95
C LEU A 15 -8.62 -8.60 23.42
N ALA A 16 -9.42 -9.18 24.32
CA ALA A 16 -10.57 -9.98 23.94
C ALA A 16 -11.69 -9.08 23.40
N GLU A 17 -11.90 -7.91 24.00
CA GLU A 17 -12.90 -6.93 23.54
C GLU A 17 -12.61 -6.43 22.13
N TRP A 18 -11.36 -6.09 21.80
CA TRP A 18 -10.99 -5.65 20.46
C TRP A 18 -11.06 -6.77 19.43
N ALA A 19 -10.69 -8.00 19.81
CA ALA A 19 -10.89 -9.16 18.96
C ALA A 19 -12.39 -9.36 18.65
N LEU A 20 -13.25 -9.23 19.66
CA LEU A 20 -14.71 -9.30 19.48
C LEU A 20 -15.25 -8.13 18.65
N ALA A 21 -14.73 -6.91 18.84
CA ALA A 21 -15.10 -5.75 18.04
C ALA A 21 -14.77 -5.98 16.56
N ARG A 22 -13.58 -6.49 16.24
CA ARG A 22 -13.22 -6.86 14.87
C ARG A 22 -14.12 -7.96 14.30
N ILE A 23 -14.44 -8.99 15.09
CA ILE A 23 -15.36 -10.05 14.66
C ILE A 23 -16.77 -9.50 14.40
N ARG A 24 -17.24 -8.52 15.17
CA ARG A 24 -18.54 -7.87 14.91
C ARG A 24 -18.53 -7.11 13.59
N GLN A 25 -17.50 -6.31 13.35
CA GLN A 25 -17.32 -5.60 12.07
C GLN A 25 -17.26 -6.59 10.91
N LEU A 26 -16.46 -7.66 11.02
CA LEU A 26 -16.36 -8.71 10.02
C LEU A 26 -17.70 -9.43 9.80
N GLY A 27 -18.46 -9.69 10.86
CA GLY A 27 -19.79 -10.28 10.75
C GLY A 27 -20.73 -9.42 9.91
N ALA A 28 -20.71 -8.09 10.11
CA ALA A 28 -21.48 -7.16 9.28
C ALA A 28 -20.96 -7.11 7.83
N HIS A 29 -19.64 -7.13 7.63
CA HIS A 29 -18.98 -7.19 6.32
C HIS A 29 -19.45 -8.38 5.49
N GLU A 30 -19.36 -9.60 6.06
CA GLU A 30 -19.74 -10.82 5.36
C GLU A 30 -21.24 -10.86 5.04
N VAL A 31 -22.10 -10.37 5.96
CA VAL A 31 -23.53 -10.20 5.66
C VAL A 31 -23.74 -9.20 4.52
N GLY A 32 -22.98 -8.10 4.49
CA GLY A 32 -22.99 -7.14 3.37
C GLY A 32 -22.70 -7.80 2.03
N HIS A 33 -21.71 -8.70 1.95
CA HIS A 33 -21.46 -9.49 0.75
C HIS A 33 -22.66 -10.37 0.36
N THR A 34 -23.34 -11.00 1.32
CA THR A 34 -24.55 -11.78 1.00
C THR A 34 -25.71 -10.93 0.46
N LEU A 35 -25.72 -9.64 0.79
CA LEU A 35 -26.67 -8.63 0.28
C LEU A 35 -26.18 -7.97 -1.02
N GLY A 36 -25.04 -8.39 -1.57
CA GLY A 36 -24.51 -7.91 -2.85
C GLY A 36 -23.64 -6.66 -2.76
N LEU A 37 -23.19 -6.25 -1.58
CA LEU A 37 -22.23 -5.15 -1.45
C LEU A 37 -20.80 -5.61 -1.78
N GLY A 38 -20.11 -4.81 -2.60
CA GLY A 38 -18.67 -4.92 -2.81
C GLY A 38 -17.87 -4.16 -1.76
N HIS A 39 -16.55 -4.36 -1.73
CA HIS A 39 -15.64 -3.57 -0.90
C HIS A 39 -15.72 -2.08 -1.24
N ASN A 40 -15.70 -1.24 -0.21
CA ASN A 40 -15.58 0.21 -0.35
C ASN A 40 -14.46 0.71 0.55
N TYR A 41 -13.43 1.29 -0.07
CA TYR A 41 -12.21 1.76 0.59
C TYR A 41 -12.06 3.27 0.47
N TYR A 42 -13.16 3.98 0.24
CA TYR A 42 -13.13 5.42 0.10
C TYR A 42 -12.95 6.13 1.45
N ASN A 43 -11.83 6.84 1.56
CA ASN A 43 -11.46 7.66 2.71
C ASN A 43 -12.27 8.95 2.71
N SER A 44 -13.42 8.93 3.38
CA SER A 44 -14.39 10.02 3.41
C SER A 44 -14.05 11.11 4.44
N GLU A 45 -14.47 12.34 4.16
CA GLU A 45 -14.51 13.43 5.15
C GLU A 45 -15.55 13.19 6.25
N ALA A 46 -16.51 12.30 6.01
CA ALA A 46 -17.50 11.87 6.99
C ALA A 46 -16.99 10.76 7.94
N GLY A 47 -15.72 10.36 7.83
CA GLY A 47 -15.11 9.31 8.64
C GLY A 47 -15.22 7.91 8.03
N ARG A 48 -15.24 6.87 8.87
CA ARG A 48 -15.34 5.47 8.45
C ARG A 48 -16.77 5.15 8.00
N ILE A 49 -17.03 5.27 6.70
CA ILE A 49 -18.39 5.20 6.15
C ILE A 49 -18.86 3.80 5.78
N SER A 50 -18.05 2.74 5.88
CA SER A 50 -18.45 1.41 5.42
C SER A 50 -17.86 0.28 6.26
N VAL A 51 -18.70 -0.71 6.58
CA VAL A 51 -18.23 -2.02 7.10
C VAL A 51 -17.61 -2.87 6.00
N MET A 52 -17.73 -2.47 4.74
CA MET A 52 -17.08 -3.11 3.59
C MET A 52 -15.61 -2.70 3.42
N ASP A 53 -15.08 -1.92 4.36
CA ASP A 53 -13.68 -1.51 4.47
C ASP A 53 -12.88 -2.45 5.38
N TYR A 54 -11.55 -2.37 5.38
CA TYR A 54 -10.64 -3.14 6.24
C TYR A 54 -9.67 -2.27 7.05
N PRO A 55 -10.12 -1.20 7.74
CA PRO A 55 -9.21 -0.33 8.47
C PRO A 55 -8.41 -1.13 9.51
N HIS A 56 -7.16 -0.72 9.71
CA HIS A 56 -6.37 -1.18 10.85
C HIS A 56 -6.96 -0.58 12.14
N PRO A 57 -6.65 -1.14 13.33
CA PRO A 57 -7.04 -0.55 14.62
C PRO A 57 -6.77 0.94 14.68
N LEU A 58 -7.79 1.78 14.93
CA LEU A 58 -7.53 3.19 15.19
C LEU A 58 -6.90 3.32 16.58
N VAL A 59 -5.69 3.88 16.59
CA VAL A 59 -4.90 4.08 17.80
C VAL A 59 -4.23 5.44 17.70
N THR A 60 -4.50 6.31 18.65
CA THR A 60 -4.00 7.69 18.69
C THR A 60 -3.21 7.92 19.98
N LEU A 61 -2.55 9.08 20.10
CA LEU A 61 -1.95 9.51 21.36
C LEU A 61 -2.89 10.50 22.05
N ASP A 62 -3.23 10.23 23.32
CA ASP A 62 -3.96 11.16 24.16
C ASP A 62 -3.32 11.25 25.55
N ASN A 63 -3.22 12.47 26.08
CA ASN A 63 -2.76 12.75 27.44
C ASN A 63 -1.45 12.04 27.87
N GLY A 64 -0.52 11.82 26.94
CA GLY A 64 0.75 11.14 27.20
C GLY A 64 0.66 9.61 27.31
N GLY A 65 -0.48 9.03 26.91
CA GLY A 65 -0.72 7.60 26.74
C GLY A 65 -1.20 7.27 25.32
N ILE A 66 -1.44 5.99 25.08
CA ILE A 66 -2.06 5.52 23.84
C ILE A 66 -3.57 5.40 24.08
N ASP A 67 -4.37 5.98 23.20
CA ASP A 67 -5.83 5.83 23.22
C ASP A 67 -6.28 4.67 22.33
N PHE A 68 -7.18 3.86 22.89
CA PHE A 68 -7.79 2.69 22.26
C PHE A 68 -9.31 2.73 22.35
N SER A 69 -9.89 3.90 22.62
CA SER A 69 -11.33 4.08 22.81
C SER A 69 -12.15 3.78 21.56
N ASP A 70 -11.55 3.90 20.36
CA ASP A 70 -12.23 3.80 19.07
C ASP A 70 -11.54 2.82 18.09
N VAL A 71 -11.00 1.71 18.61
CA VAL A 71 -10.20 0.75 17.83
C VAL A 71 -10.91 0.21 16.58
N TYR A 72 -12.22 -0.05 16.66
CA TYR A 72 -13.05 -0.43 15.51
C TYR A 72 -14.45 0.17 15.63
N GLU A 73 -15.01 0.56 14.48
CA GLU A 73 -16.40 1.00 14.38
C GLU A 73 -17.36 -0.14 14.75
N ALA A 74 -18.34 0.16 15.60
CA ALA A 74 -19.34 -0.81 16.04
C ALA A 74 -20.65 -0.72 15.26
N GLU A 75 -20.86 0.37 14.50
CA GLU A 75 -22.09 0.65 13.77
C GLU A 75 -21.99 0.30 12.27
N ILE A 76 -23.16 0.22 11.64
CA ILE A 76 -23.25 0.10 10.17
C ILE A 76 -22.90 1.46 9.56
N GLY A 77 -22.02 1.45 8.57
CA GLY A 77 -21.51 2.64 7.92
C GLY A 77 -22.56 3.36 7.08
N GLU A 78 -22.38 4.67 6.91
CA GLU A 78 -23.28 5.51 6.13
C GLU A 78 -23.36 5.12 4.64
N TRP A 79 -22.24 4.68 4.03
CA TRP A 79 -22.24 4.10 2.69
C TRP A 79 -23.10 2.84 2.62
N ASP A 80 -23.00 1.97 3.61
CA ASP A 80 -23.75 0.70 3.60
C ASP A 80 -25.25 0.98 3.68
N LYS A 81 -25.67 1.96 4.48
CA LYS A 81 -27.07 2.42 4.55
C LYS A 81 -27.53 2.99 3.20
N VAL A 82 -26.69 3.80 2.53
CA VAL A 82 -26.97 4.34 1.20
C VAL A 82 -27.11 3.21 0.18
N ALA A 83 -26.19 2.26 0.16
CA ALA A 83 -26.17 1.14 -0.78
C ALA A 83 -27.39 0.21 -0.58
N ILE A 84 -27.74 -0.11 0.67
CA ILE A 84 -28.96 -0.88 0.98
C ILE A 84 -30.21 -0.11 0.56
N SER A 85 -30.30 1.19 0.89
CA SER A 85 -31.45 2.00 0.50
C SER A 85 -31.58 2.08 -1.02
N TYR A 86 -30.49 2.22 -1.75
CA TYR A 86 -30.49 2.25 -3.21
C TYR A 86 -30.90 0.90 -3.81
N GLY A 87 -30.36 -0.22 -3.31
CA GLY A 87 -30.60 -1.56 -3.86
C GLY A 87 -31.93 -2.20 -3.46
N TYR A 88 -32.49 -1.84 -2.29
CA TYR A 88 -33.60 -2.57 -1.66
C TYR A 88 -34.84 -1.73 -1.34
N SER A 89 -34.86 -0.42 -1.67
CA SER A 89 -36.09 0.37 -1.49
C SER A 89 -37.22 -0.15 -2.37
N VAL A 90 -38.41 -0.27 -1.78
CA VAL A 90 -39.63 -0.68 -2.47
C VAL A 90 -40.48 0.54 -2.75
N TYR A 91 -40.88 0.71 -4.01
CA TYR A 91 -41.74 1.80 -4.48
C TYR A 91 -43.12 1.26 -4.85
N ALA A 92 -44.16 2.06 -4.62
CA ALA A 92 -45.53 1.67 -4.95
C ALA A 92 -45.76 1.69 -6.49
N ASP A 93 -45.09 2.60 -7.17
CA ASP A 93 -45.07 2.73 -8.64
C ASP A 93 -43.61 2.78 -9.11
N GLU A 94 -43.27 1.98 -10.13
CA GLU A 94 -41.91 1.91 -10.68
C GLU A 94 -41.41 3.27 -11.23
N SER A 95 -42.32 4.15 -11.66
CA SER A 95 -41.97 5.50 -12.14
C SER A 95 -41.44 6.43 -11.04
N GLU A 96 -41.67 6.11 -9.76
CA GLU A 96 -41.13 6.85 -8.62
C GLU A 96 -39.66 6.50 -8.35
N ALA A 97 -39.21 5.32 -8.77
CA ALA A 97 -37.88 4.82 -8.46
C ALA A 97 -36.75 5.69 -9.05
N PRO A 98 -36.73 6.06 -10.34
CA PRO A 98 -35.62 6.84 -10.91
C PRO A 98 -35.32 8.17 -10.20
N PRO A 99 -36.30 9.07 -9.94
CA PRO A 99 -36.01 10.30 -9.22
C PRO A 99 -35.66 10.08 -7.73
N ALA A 100 -36.18 9.02 -7.09
CA ALA A 100 -35.83 8.68 -5.72
C ALA A 100 -34.39 8.14 -5.58
N LEU A 101 -34.02 7.20 -6.45
CA LEU A 101 -32.66 6.64 -6.51
C LEU A 101 -31.61 7.71 -6.82
N LYS A 102 -31.91 8.63 -7.74
CA LYS A 102 -31.03 9.77 -8.01
C LYS A 102 -30.83 10.63 -6.77
N ARG A 103 -31.89 10.90 -6.01
CA ARG A 103 -31.81 11.68 -4.77
C ARG A 103 -30.95 11.00 -3.71
N ILE A 104 -31.10 9.68 -3.52
CA ILE A 104 -30.26 8.90 -2.59
C ILE A 104 -28.77 9.11 -2.91
N LEU A 105 -28.40 9.03 -4.19
CA LEU A 105 -27.02 9.26 -4.60
C LEU A 105 -26.61 10.72 -4.39
N ASP A 106 -27.40 11.69 -4.85
CA ASP A 106 -27.05 13.11 -4.71
C ASP A 106 -26.87 13.52 -3.23
N ASP A 107 -27.72 13.01 -2.32
CA ASP A 107 -27.63 13.23 -0.88
C ASP A 107 -26.39 12.56 -0.26
N ALA A 108 -25.98 11.40 -0.76
CA ALA A 108 -24.74 10.75 -0.35
C ALA A 108 -23.51 11.57 -0.81
N TRP A 109 -23.51 12.01 -2.07
CA TRP A 109 -22.46 12.85 -2.63
C TRP A 109 -22.31 14.19 -1.90
N ALA A 110 -23.41 14.82 -1.51
CA ALA A 110 -23.39 16.07 -0.74
C ALA A 110 -22.73 15.92 0.65
N ARG A 111 -22.63 14.68 1.16
CA ARG A 111 -22.02 14.33 2.44
C ARG A 111 -20.68 13.59 2.28
N ASP A 112 -20.12 13.58 1.08
CA ASP A 112 -18.88 12.88 0.77
C ASP A 112 -18.92 11.36 0.99
N ILE A 113 -20.10 10.75 0.84
CA ILE A 113 -20.30 9.31 0.91
C ILE A 113 -20.26 8.76 -0.52
N ARG A 114 -19.14 8.10 -0.86
CA ARG A 114 -18.85 7.64 -2.22
C ARG A 114 -18.44 6.17 -2.22
N TYR A 115 -18.38 5.59 -3.42
CA TYR A 115 -17.92 4.23 -3.66
C TYR A 115 -16.68 4.22 -4.54
N LEU A 116 -15.59 3.72 -3.98
CA LEU A 116 -14.38 3.36 -4.69
C LEU A 116 -13.81 2.10 -4.06
N SER A 117 -13.29 1.19 -4.87
CA SER A 117 -12.96 -0.18 -4.48
C SER A 117 -11.47 -0.47 -4.65
N ASN A 118 -11.07 -1.73 -4.46
CA ASN A 118 -9.69 -2.19 -4.65
C ASN A 118 -9.04 -1.72 -5.97
N GLN A 119 -9.84 -1.58 -7.05
CA GLN A 119 -9.31 -1.21 -8.36
C GLN A 119 -8.74 0.21 -8.41
N ASP A 120 -9.08 1.05 -7.42
CA ASP A 120 -8.75 2.47 -7.43
C ASP A 120 -7.53 2.83 -6.55
N MET A 121 -7.11 1.92 -5.67
CA MET A 121 -6.09 2.17 -4.64
C MET A 121 -4.73 2.61 -5.18
N SER A 122 -4.36 2.20 -6.40
CA SER A 122 -3.03 2.50 -6.95
C SER A 122 -2.88 3.96 -7.41
N ALA A 123 -3.99 4.59 -7.82
CA ALA A 123 -3.99 5.89 -8.48
C ALA A 123 -4.87 6.93 -7.79
N ASN A 124 -5.74 6.55 -6.85
CA ASN A 124 -6.60 7.47 -6.11
C ASN A 124 -6.12 7.67 -4.68
N ALA A 125 -5.80 8.92 -4.32
CA ALA A 125 -5.24 9.26 -3.01
C ALA A 125 -6.23 9.12 -1.84
N ARG A 126 -7.52 8.97 -2.15
CA ARG A 126 -8.59 8.77 -1.16
C ARG A 126 -9.10 7.34 -1.14
N VAL A 127 -8.33 6.39 -1.65
CA VAL A 127 -8.70 4.98 -1.65
C VAL A 127 -7.58 4.15 -1.08
N ASP A 128 -7.78 3.62 0.12
CA ASP A 128 -6.84 2.70 0.73
C ASP A 128 -7.59 1.72 1.64
N GLN A 129 -7.23 0.44 1.57
CA GLN A 129 -7.90 -0.62 2.31
C GLN A 129 -7.73 -0.50 3.83
N TRP A 130 -6.68 0.17 4.28
CA TRP A 130 -6.24 0.14 5.67
C TRP A 130 -6.32 1.50 6.33
N ALA A 131 -6.56 2.58 5.60
CA ALA A 131 -6.58 3.93 6.14
C ALA A 131 -7.76 4.12 7.11
N ASN A 132 -7.55 4.94 8.14
CA ASN A 132 -8.58 5.34 9.09
C ASN A 132 -9.10 6.77 8.83
N GLY A 133 -8.27 7.63 8.22
CA GLY A 133 -8.57 9.03 7.95
C GLY A 133 -8.52 9.38 6.47
N ASN A 134 -8.60 10.68 6.18
CA ASN A 134 -8.63 11.25 4.83
C ASN A 134 -7.44 12.18 4.52
N ASP A 135 -6.51 12.32 5.47
CA ASP A 135 -5.23 13.00 5.28
C ASP A 135 -4.10 11.95 5.37
N PRO A 136 -3.75 11.29 4.25
CA PRO A 136 -2.78 10.21 4.28
C PRO A 136 -1.42 10.62 4.89
N SER A 137 -1.02 11.89 4.71
CA SER A 137 0.28 12.38 5.19
C SER A 137 0.23 12.65 6.69
N GLY A 138 -0.81 13.34 7.17
CA GLY A 138 -1.03 13.56 8.60
C GLY A 138 -1.19 12.26 9.37
N ASP A 139 -1.97 11.32 8.82
CA ASP A 139 -2.17 9.99 9.41
C ASP A 139 -0.85 9.20 9.50
N LEU A 140 0.05 9.32 8.51
CA LEU A 140 1.38 8.70 8.57
C LEU A 140 2.25 9.31 9.66
N ASP A 141 2.25 10.64 9.77
CA ASP A 141 3.04 11.35 10.77
C ASP A 141 2.58 10.96 12.20
N GLU A 142 1.27 10.98 12.47
CA GLU A 142 0.71 10.54 13.76
C GLU A 142 1.03 9.08 14.05
N MET A 143 0.89 8.19 13.06
CA MET A 143 1.19 6.78 13.24
C MET A 143 2.66 6.51 13.57
N MET A 144 3.57 7.33 13.02
CA MET A 144 4.99 7.27 13.34
C MET A 144 5.27 7.75 14.76
N GLU A 145 4.55 8.75 15.26
CA GLU A 145 4.63 9.19 16.67
C GLU A 145 4.13 8.09 17.62
N VAL A 146 2.97 7.51 17.33
CA VAL A 146 2.37 6.39 18.06
C VAL A 146 3.36 5.20 18.11
N ARG A 147 3.95 4.85 16.96
CA ARG A 147 4.97 3.80 16.86
C ARG A 147 6.19 4.12 17.72
N ARG A 148 6.71 5.36 17.65
CA ARG A 148 7.87 5.78 18.44
C ARG A 148 7.59 5.66 19.93
N PHE A 149 6.45 6.18 20.37
CA PHE A 149 6.02 6.15 21.76
C PHE A 149 5.97 4.72 22.32
N ALA A 150 5.43 3.78 21.54
CA ALA A 150 5.34 2.38 21.92
C ALA A 150 6.69 1.64 21.85
N LEU A 151 7.57 1.96 20.90
CA LEU A 151 8.94 1.42 20.84
C LEU A 151 9.78 1.88 22.03
N ASP A 152 9.63 3.11 22.48
CA ASP A 152 10.34 3.65 23.65
C ASP A 152 9.99 2.94 24.96
N ARG A 153 8.80 2.35 25.01
CA ARG A 153 8.28 1.61 26.18
C ARG A 153 8.31 0.10 25.98
N PHE A 154 8.88 -0.37 24.87
CA PHE A 154 8.94 -1.79 24.57
C PHE A 154 9.91 -2.52 25.52
N GLY A 155 9.51 -3.69 26.02
CA GLY A 155 10.31 -4.48 26.95
C GLY A 155 9.67 -5.82 27.31
N GLU A 156 10.19 -6.47 28.35
CA GLU A 156 9.78 -7.83 28.78
C GLU A 156 8.28 -7.98 29.07
N ARG A 157 7.62 -6.89 29.49
CA ARG A 157 6.17 -6.83 29.74
C ARG A 157 5.30 -7.03 28.49
N THR A 158 5.92 -7.18 27.33
CA THR A 158 5.23 -7.57 26.08
C THR A 158 4.96 -9.07 25.99
N ILE A 159 5.58 -9.88 26.85
CA ILE A 159 5.38 -11.32 26.92
C ILE A 159 5.01 -11.76 28.35
N LYS A 160 4.32 -12.89 28.48
CA LYS A 160 3.97 -13.49 29.78
C LYS A 160 5.18 -14.12 30.48
N ASN A 161 5.08 -14.28 31.80
CA ASN A 161 6.02 -15.07 32.59
C ASN A 161 6.16 -16.50 32.03
N GLY A 162 7.39 -17.01 32.08
CA GLY A 162 7.72 -18.35 31.57
C GLY A 162 7.90 -18.43 30.05
N ARG A 163 7.67 -17.33 29.31
CA ARG A 163 8.04 -17.25 27.89
C ARG A 163 9.53 -16.90 27.74
N PRO A 164 10.24 -17.46 26.76
CA PRO A 164 11.60 -17.02 26.48
C PRO A 164 11.63 -15.56 26.02
N MET A 165 12.60 -14.79 26.51
CA MET A 165 12.83 -13.38 26.12
C MET A 165 12.93 -13.19 24.61
N ALA A 166 13.50 -14.16 23.88
CA ALA A 166 13.58 -14.12 22.43
C ALA A 166 12.22 -14.05 21.72
N THR A 167 11.12 -14.40 22.40
CA THR A 167 9.75 -14.33 21.85
C THR A 167 9.12 -12.94 21.89
N MET A 168 9.82 -11.94 22.46
CA MET A 168 9.43 -10.54 22.31
C MET A 168 9.53 -10.08 20.85
N GLU A 169 10.38 -10.72 20.05
CA GLU A 169 10.56 -10.36 18.64
C GLU A 169 9.26 -10.45 17.84
N GLU A 170 8.43 -11.47 18.08
CA GLU A 170 7.11 -11.60 17.45
C GLU A 170 6.21 -10.40 17.73
N VAL A 171 6.37 -9.74 18.88
CA VAL A 171 5.63 -8.52 19.23
C VAL A 171 6.31 -7.27 18.67
N LEU A 172 7.63 -7.29 18.53
CA LEU A 172 8.41 -6.19 17.96
C LEU A 172 8.13 -6.00 16.48
N VAL A 173 8.02 -7.06 15.68
CA VAL A 173 7.83 -6.97 14.22
C VAL A 173 6.60 -6.13 13.84
N PRO A 174 5.36 -6.46 14.28
CA PRO A 174 4.18 -5.68 13.92
C PRO A 174 4.22 -4.26 14.50
N LEU A 175 4.86 -4.04 15.65
CA LEU A 175 5.06 -2.69 16.19
C LEU A 175 6.04 -1.88 15.31
N TYR A 176 7.17 -2.48 14.94
CA TYR A 176 8.17 -1.83 14.11
C TYR A 176 7.64 -1.55 12.68
N MET A 177 6.77 -2.40 12.16
CA MET A 177 6.13 -2.25 10.86
C MET A 177 4.71 -1.65 10.95
N TYR A 178 4.36 -1.01 12.08
CA TYR A 178 3.01 -0.50 12.33
C TYR A 178 2.50 0.43 11.21
N HIS A 179 3.40 1.26 10.69
CA HIS A 179 3.17 2.23 9.63
C HIS A 179 3.05 1.68 8.20
N ARG A 180 3.25 0.36 7.98
CA ARG A 180 3.45 -0.17 6.62
C ARG A 180 2.30 0.11 5.66
N TYR A 181 1.05 0.01 6.12
CA TYR A 181 -0.10 0.22 5.25
C TYR A 181 -0.37 1.70 5.02
N GLN A 182 -0.13 2.53 6.05
CA GLN A 182 -0.22 3.98 5.91
C GLN A 182 0.83 4.54 4.96
N VAL A 183 2.00 3.92 4.85
CA VAL A 183 2.99 4.23 3.81
C VAL A 183 2.42 3.99 2.41
N THR A 184 1.74 2.86 2.17
CA THR A 184 1.10 2.58 0.88
C THR A 184 0.02 3.62 0.56
N SER A 185 -0.84 3.95 1.53
CA SER A 185 -1.84 5.01 1.41
C SER A 185 -1.21 6.37 1.09
N THR A 186 -0.16 6.77 1.82
CA THR A 186 0.52 8.05 1.60
C THR A 186 1.20 8.11 0.24
N ALA A 187 1.86 7.02 -0.17
CA ALA A 187 2.50 6.92 -1.48
C ALA A 187 1.50 7.08 -2.62
N SER A 188 0.24 6.63 -2.45
CA SER A 188 -0.84 6.79 -3.44
C SER A 188 -1.05 8.24 -3.90
N SER A 189 -0.73 9.22 -3.03
CA SER A 189 -0.82 10.65 -3.33
C SER A 189 0.21 11.12 -4.35
N LEU A 190 1.40 10.53 -4.40
CA LEU A 190 2.46 10.91 -5.36
C LEU A 190 2.05 10.48 -6.76
N GLY A 191 1.94 11.43 -7.71
CA GLY A 191 1.37 11.14 -9.02
C GLY A 191 -0.08 10.61 -8.93
N GLY A 192 -0.77 10.90 -7.83
CA GLY A 192 -2.14 10.46 -7.58
C GLY A 192 -3.16 11.34 -8.28
N MET A 193 -4.38 10.84 -8.38
CA MET A 193 -5.53 11.49 -9.00
C MET A 193 -6.72 11.46 -8.04
N ASN A 194 -7.51 12.53 -8.00
CA ASN A 194 -8.83 12.57 -7.42
C ASN A 194 -9.84 12.33 -8.54
N TYR A 195 -10.12 11.06 -8.86
CA TYR A 195 -11.13 10.72 -9.86
C TYR A 195 -12.35 10.07 -9.25
N ILE A 196 -13.42 10.07 -10.03
CA ILE A 196 -14.70 9.47 -9.71
C ILE A 196 -15.29 8.77 -10.94
N TYR A 197 -16.32 7.95 -10.74
CA TYR A 197 -17.11 7.38 -11.84
C TYR A 197 -18.18 8.38 -12.31
N ALA A 198 -17.73 9.53 -12.84
CA ALA A 198 -18.63 10.56 -13.33
C ALA A 198 -19.44 10.09 -14.55
N LEU A 199 -20.71 10.49 -14.58
CA LEU A 199 -21.61 10.22 -15.69
C LEU A 199 -21.83 11.49 -16.52
N ARG A 200 -21.99 11.34 -17.83
CA ARG A 200 -22.33 12.47 -18.70
C ARG A 200 -23.61 13.15 -18.18
N GLY A 201 -23.51 14.44 -17.87
CA GLY A 201 -24.65 15.26 -17.44
C GLY A 201 -24.93 15.24 -15.94
N ASP A 202 -24.08 14.59 -15.13
CA ASP A 202 -24.22 14.58 -13.67
C ASP A 202 -23.65 15.82 -12.97
N GLY A 203 -22.94 16.67 -13.70
CA GLY A 203 -22.37 17.94 -13.22
C GLY A 203 -21.11 17.80 -12.35
N ARG A 204 -20.52 16.61 -12.27
CA ARG A 204 -19.35 16.35 -11.41
C ARG A 204 -18.05 16.45 -12.19
N ALA A 205 -16.99 16.93 -11.54
CA ALA A 205 -15.64 16.91 -12.10
C ALA A 205 -15.13 15.46 -12.12
N PRO A 206 -14.78 14.88 -13.29
CA PRO A 206 -14.48 13.45 -13.40
C PRO A 206 -13.14 13.06 -12.79
N VAL A 207 -12.13 13.91 -12.95
CA VAL A 207 -10.75 13.61 -12.59
C VAL A 207 -9.92 14.88 -12.51
N ASP A 208 -9.18 15.02 -11.42
CA ASP A 208 -8.18 16.07 -11.21
C ASP A 208 -6.93 15.44 -10.56
N PRO A 209 -5.72 15.97 -10.78
CA PRO A 209 -4.54 15.52 -10.03
C PRO A 209 -4.70 15.83 -8.54
N VAL A 210 -4.03 15.05 -7.69
CA VAL A 210 -3.85 15.41 -6.28
C VAL A 210 -3.09 16.75 -6.24
N SER A 211 -3.53 17.65 -5.35
CA SER A 211 -2.97 19.00 -5.27
C SER A 211 -1.46 18.97 -5.00
N ALA A 212 -0.73 19.96 -5.52
CA ALA A 212 0.71 20.08 -5.27
C ALA A 212 1.03 20.01 -3.77
N THR A 213 0.28 20.75 -2.94
CA THR A 213 0.44 20.75 -1.48
C THR A 213 0.36 19.35 -0.88
N ASN A 214 -0.61 18.54 -1.28
CA ASN A 214 -0.79 17.19 -0.73
C ASN A 214 0.29 16.23 -1.25
N GLN A 215 0.71 16.35 -2.51
CA GLN A 215 1.82 15.53 -3.03
C GLN A 215 3.15 15.87 -2.35
N TRP A 216 3.44 17.15 -2.12
CA TRP A 216 4.63 17.58 -1.38
C TRP A 216 4.57 17.17 0.10
N ALA A 217 3.40 17.23 0.73
CA ALA A 217 3.21 16.72 2.10
C ALA A 217 3.50 15.22 2.17
N ALA A 218 2.89 14.43 1.29
CA ALA A 218 3.10 12.98 1.21
C ALA A 218 4.57 12.63 1.04
N MET A 219 5.27 13.33 0.13
CA MET A 219 6.69 13.09 -0.09
C MET A 219 7.54 13.36 1.16
N ARG A 220 7.25 14.43 1.91
CA ARG A 220 7.97 14.73 3.17
C ARG A 220 7.73 13.67 4.23
N SER A 221 6.48 13.27 4.44
CA SER A 221 6.12 12.24 5.44
C SER A 221 6.76 10.89 5.09
N LEU A 222 6.78 10.52 3.80
CA LEU A 222 7.47 9.30 3.33
C LEU A 222 8.98 9.38 3.52
N PHE A 223 9.63 10.52 3.27
CA PHE A 223 11.06 10.66 3.55
C PHE A 223 11.37 10.64 5.06
N ALA A 224 10.47 11.14 5.91
CA ALA A 224 10.64 11.09 7.35
C ALA A 224 10.70 9.65 7.89
N THR A 225 10.02 8.68 7.25
CA THR A 225 10.10 7.27 7.65
C THR A 225 11.46 6.63 7.34
N LEU A 226 12.26 7.24 6.46
CA LEU A 226 13.58 6.75 6.03
C LEU A 226 14.72 7.28 6.90
N GLU A 227 14.46 8.26 7.79
CA GLU A 227 15.49 8.80 8.66
C GLU A 227 15.94 7.77 9.71
N PRO A 228 17.24 7.74 10.08
CA PRO A 228 17.73 6.81 11.09
C PRO A 228 17.02 6.95 12.44
N SER A 229 16.56 8.14 12.82
CA SER A 229 15.77 8.36 14.05
C SER A 229 14.42 7.63 14.03
N ALA A 230 13.80 7.48 12.86
CA ALA A 230 12.58 6.70 12.67
C ALA A 230 12.86 5.19 12.61
N LEU A 231 14.01 4.78 12.09
CA LEU A 231 14.35 3.38 11.85
C LEU A 231 15.12 2.71 13.00
N ALA A 232 15.84 3.46 13.83
CA ALA A 232 16.66 2.90 14.89
C ALA A 232 15.82 2.27 16.00
N ILE A 233 16.09 0.99 16.28
CA ILE A 233 15.52 0.30 17.44
C ILE A 233 16.23 0.83 18.71
N PRO A 234 15.48 1.17 19.79
CA PRO A 234 16.11 1.63 21.02
C PRO A 234 17.14 0.63 21.56
N ARG A 235 18.27 1.15 22.08
CA ARG A 235 19.36 0.31 22.62
C ARG A 235 18.90 -0.59 23.78
N SER A 236 17.95 -0.13 24.58
CA SER A 236 17.32 -0.93 25.63
C SER A 236 16.64 -2.17 25.07
N VAL A 237 15.85 -2.01 24.00
CA VAL A 237 15.18 -3.13 23.31
C VAL A 237 16.20 -4.11 22.72
N LEU A 238 17.23 -3.61 22.04
CA LEU A 238 18.29 -4.45 21.48
C LEU A 238 19.02 -5.27 22.55
N ALA A 239 19.28 -4.67 23.72
CA ALA A 239 19.93 -5.36 24.84
C ALA A 239 19.05 -6.47 25.44
N SER A 240 17.74 -6.42 25.25
CA SER A 240 16.78 -7.39 25.80
C SER A 240 16.45 -8.54 24.84
N LEU A 241 16.99 -8.59 23.62
CA LEU A 241 16.70 -9.61 22.61
C LEU A 241 17.82 -10.66 22.48
N PRO A 242 17.80 -11.76 23.27
CA PRO A 242 18.78 -12.83 23.14
C PRO A 242 18.49 -13.72 21.92
N PRO A 243 19.45 -14.59 21.52
CA PRO A 243 19.18 -15.70 20.61
C PRO A 243 18.03 -16.58 21.08
N ARG A 244 17.37 -17.23 20.12
CA ARG A 244 16.29 -18.17 20.41
C ARG A 244 16.83 -19.46 21.06
N PRO A 245 16.19 -19.97 22.12
CA PRO A 245 16.54 -21.26 22.72
C PRO A 245 16.10 -22.44 21.84
N SER A 246 16.62 -23.63 22.14
CA SER A 246 16.18 -24.87 21.47
C SER A 246 14.66 -25.05 21.58
N GLY A 247 14.03 -25.51 20.50
CA GLY A 247 12.57 -25.64 20.40
C GLY A 247 11.82 -24.38 19.98
N TYR A 248 12.48 -23.21 19.93
CA TYR A 248 11.90 -21.95 19.48
C TYR A 248 12.52 -21.55 18.13
N GLY A 249 12.04 -22.19 17.05
CA GLY A 249 12.51 -21.90 15.69
C GLY A 249 12.14 -20.49 15.21
N ARG A 250 12.75 -20.04 14.12
CA ARG A 250 12.32 -18.84 13.40
C ARG A 250 11.06 -19.14 12.59
N THR A 251 10.20 -18.13 12.42
CA THR A 251 9.02 -18.20 11.55
C THR A 251 9.17 -17.20 10.40
N ARG A 252 8.29 -17.31 9.40
CA ARG A 252 8.23 -16.36 8.27
C ARG A 252 7.86 -14.93 8.70
N GLU A 253 7.25 -14.79 9.88
CA GLU A 253 6.77 -13.51 10.43
C GLU A 253 7.87 -12.71 11.13
N LEU A 254 9.12 -13.21 11.15
CA LEU A 254 10.26 -12.53 11.76
C LEU A 254 11.14 -11.85 10.72
N PHE A 255 11.87 -10.82 11.14
CA PHE A 255 12.80 -10.17 10.22
C PHE A 255 13.87 -11.12 9.68
N PRO A 256 14.29 -10.95 8.41
CA PRO A 256 15.51 -11.56 7.89
C PRO A 256 16.73 -11.03 8.67
N ARG A 257 17.87 -11.72 8.57
CA ARG A 257 19.08 -11.40 9.36
C ARG A 257 20.36 -11.76 8.62
N TYR A 258 21.38 -10.94 8.79
CA TYR A 258 22.76 -11.19 8.35
C TYR A 258 23.63 -11.78 9.48
N THR A 259 23.23 -11.60 10.74
CA THR A 259 24.02 -11.95 11.94
C THR A 259 23.87 -13.41 12.42
N GLY A 260 23.20 -14.26 11.64
CA GLY A 260 22.95 -15.66 12.00
C GLY A 260 21.97 -15.79 13.17
N LEU A 261 22.44 -16.31 14.32
CA LEU A 261 21.58 -16.64 15.47
C LEU A 261 21.12 -15.41 16.27
N MET A 262 21.94 -14.35 16.31
CA MET A 262 21.64 -13.12 17.06
C MET A 262 20.53 -12.32 16.39
N PHE A 263 19.83 -11.45 17.13
CA PHE A 263 18.98 -10.44 16.49
C PHE A 263 19.83 -9.49 15.63
N ASP A 264 19.33 -9.12 14.46
CA ASP A 264 20.00 -8.21 13.54
C ASP A 264 19.40 -6.81 13.70
N ALA A 265 20.21 -5.87 14.20
CA ALA A 265 19.75 -4.52 14.47
C ALA A 265 19.58 -3.64 13.21
N ILE A 266 20.06 -4.11 12.04
CA ILE A 266 20.05 -3.35 10.78
C ILE A 266 18.94 -3.86 9.86
N SER A 267 18.73 -5.18 9.76
CA SER A 267 17.73 -5.76 8.86
C SER A 267 16.30 -5.20 8.99
N PRO A 268 15.77 -4.86 10.17
CA PRO A 268 14.45 -4.20 10.28
C PRO A 268 14.39 -2.90 9.49
N SER A 269 15.45 -2.09 9.54
CA SER A 269 15.60 -0.84 8.80
C SER A 269 15.63 -1.06 7.30
N VAL A 270 16.29 -2.13 6.84
CA VAL A 270 16.29 -2.55 5.43
C VAL A 270 14.87 -2.85 4.99
N VAL A 271 14.13 -3.66 5.75
CA VAL A 271 12.75 -4.05 5.39
C VAL A 271 11.80 -2.85 5.37
N ALA A 272 11.85 -1.96 6.37
CA ALA A 272 10.95 -0.80 6.42
C ALA A 272 11.28 0.24 5.33
N SER A 273 12.56 0.50 5.08
CA SER A 273 12.97 1.41 4.00
C SER A 273 12.67 0.84 2.62
N ASP A 274 12.85 -0.47 2.44
CA ASP A 274 12.52 -1.16 1.19
C ASP A 274 11.04 -1.06 0.85
N HIS A 275 10.16 -1.25 1.84
CA HIS A 275 8.72 -1.04 1.68
C HIS A 275 8.41 0.39 1.21
N THR A 276 8.88 1.39 1.95
CA THR A 276 8.63 2.81 1.64
C THR A 276 9.15 3.19 0.25
N ILE A 277 10.41 2.87 -0.05
CA ILE A 277 11.04 3.25 -1.32
C ILE A 277 10.38 2.52 -2.50
N SER A 278 9.96 1.26 -2.32
CA SER A 278 9.26 0.52 -3.37
C SER A 278 7.90 1.14 -3.70
N GLU A 279 7.15 1.58 -2.68
CA GLU A 279 5.85 2.25 -2.88
C GLU A 279 6.00 3.60 -3.61
N MET A 280 7.07 4.35 -3.31
CA MET A 280 7.40 5.62 -3.98
C MET A 280 7.82 5.43 -5.45
N LEU A 281 8.53 4.33 -5.75
CA LEU A 281 9.16 4.08 -7.05
C LEU A 281 8.38 3.06 -7.92
N GLN A 282 7.09 2.87 -7.68
CA GLN A 282 6.26 2.05 -8.57
C GLN A 282 6.30 2.58 -10.02
N PRO A 283 6.49 1.73 -11.05
CA PRO A 283 6.69 2.20 -12.43
C PRO A 283 5.55 3.05 -13.00
N ASP A 284 4.31 2.71 -12.70
CA ASP A 284 3.11 3.44 -13.14
C ASP A 284 2.98 4.78 -12.41
N ARG A 285 3.29 4.81 -11.11
CA ARG A 285 3.39 6.04 -10.32
C ARG A 285 4.46 6.99 -10.85
N ALA A 286 5.64 6.46 -11.12
CA ALA A 286 6.75 7.20 -11.71
C ALA A 286 6.37 7.78 -13.09
N ALA A 287 5.62 7.03 -13.90
CA ALA A 287 5.08 7.50 -15.16
C ALA A 287 4.06 8.64 -14.96
N ARG A 288 3.16 8.53 -13.98
CA ARG A 288 2.21 9.60 -13.64
C ARG A 288 2.91 10.86 -13.15
N LEU A 289 3.96 10.76 -12.33
CA LEU A 289 4.77 11.91 -11.91
C LEU A 289 5.45 12.61 -13.09
N VAL A 290 5.93 11.86 -14.08
CA VAL A 290 6.47 12.44 -15.32
C VAL A 290 5.38 13.16 -16.13
N GLU A 291 4.22 12.52 -16.31
CA GLU A 291 3.11 13.08 -17.09
C GLU A 291 2.51 14.32 -16.43
N GLN A 292 2.16 14.23 -15.14
CA GLN A 292 1.55 15.32 -14.39
C GLN A 292 2.45 16.56 -14.37
N HIS A 293 3.74 16.39 -14.08
CA HIS A 293 4.69 17.51 -14.07
C HIS A 293 4.89 18.14 -15.46
N ALA A 294 4.82 17.34 -16.53
CA ALA A 294 4.91 17.84 -17.89
C ALA A 294 3.68 18.67 -18.30
N LEU A 295 2.50 18.32 -17.77
CA LEU A 295 1.25 19.06 -18.01
C LEU A 295 1.11 20.28 -17.10
N ASP A 296 1.56 20.17 -15.85
CA ASP A 296 1.58 21.25 -14.86
C ASP A 296 2.90 21.24 -14.07
N PRO A 297 3.85 22.13 -14.42
CA PRO A 297 5.12 22.24 -13.70
C PRO A 297 5.00 22.66 -12.23
N GLY A 298 3.80 23.03 -11.74
CA GLY A 298 3.54 23.30 -10.32
C GLY A 298 3.40 22.02 -9.47
N LEU A 299 3.14 20.86 -10.07
CA LEU A 299 3.10 19.56 -9.40
C LEU A 299 4.51 18.97 -9.25
N PRO A 300 4.80 18.12 -8.24
CA PRO A 300 6.10 17.46 -8.15
C PRO A 300 6.32 16.46 -9.29
N GLY A 301 7.56 16.36 -9.75
CA GLY A 301 7.97 15.39 -10.77
C GLY A 301 8.72 14.19 -10.19
N LEU A 302 9.00 13.21 -11.05
CA LEU A 302 9.81 12.03 -10.68
C LEU A 302 11.23 12.44 -10.25
N GLU A 303 11.77 13.52 -10.82
CA GLU A 303 13.09 14.04 -10.44
C GLU A 303 13.14 14.54 -8.99
N ASP A 304 12.05 15.13 -8.49
CA ASP A 304 11.96 15.58 -7.10
C ASP A 304 12.00 14.39 -6.15
N VAL A 305 11.27 13.31 -6.48
CA VAL A 305 11.25 12.06 -5.71
C VAL A 305 12.65 11.43 -5.68
N ILE A 306 13.30 11.27 -6.83
CA ILE A 306 14.65 10.66 -6.91
C ILE A 306 15.68 11.54 -6.19
N THR A 307 15.60 12.86 -6.38
CA THR A 307 16.53 13.79 -5.72
C THR A 307 16.37 13.77 -4.22
N GLY A 308 15.14 13.84 -3.71
CA GLY A 308 14.86 13.76 -2.28
C GLY A 308 15.35 12.44 -1.68
N LEU A 309 15.06 11.30 -2.33
CA LEU A 309 15.54 9.99 -1.88
C LEU A 309 17.07 9.91 -1.80
N LEU A 310 17.77 10.38 -2.83
CA LEU A 310 19.23 10.41 -2.83
C LEU A 310 19.80 11.40 -1.81
N GLN A 311 19.05 12.42 -1.40
CA GLN A 311 19.46 13.37 -0.36
C GLN A 311 19.26 12.80 1.05
N THR A 312 18.10 12.20 1.34
CA THR A 312 17.79 11.55 2.64
C THR A 312 18.80 10.46 3.00
N THR A 313 19.41 9.85 2.00
CA THR A 313 20.42 8.80 2.19
C THR A 313 21.84 9.32 2.39
N VAL A 314 22.11 10.63 2.31
CA VAL A 314 23.46 11.22 2.52
C VAL A 314 23.83 11.23 4.00
N ALA A 315 25.10 10.93 4.32
CA ALA A 315 25.58 10.86 5.70
C ALA A 315 25.37 12.18 6.44
N ASP A 316 24.77 12.11 7.63
CA ASP A 316 24.66 13.25 8.53
C ASP A 316 25.80 13.20 9.57
N ALA A 317 26.38 14.35 9.87
CA ALA A 317 27.42 14.49 10.90
C ALA A 317 26.88 14.24 12.31
N GLY A 318 25.56 14.36 12.53
CA GLY A 318 24.90 14.09 13.80
C GLY A 318 24.64 12.60 14.10
N ASP A 319 24.78 11.72 13.10
CA ASP A 319 24.44 10.29 13.27
C ASP A 319 25.40 9.59 14.24
N SER A 320 24.85 8.80 15.17
CA SER A 320 25.64 7.81 15.91
C SER A 320 26.18 6.72 14.97
N PRO A 321 27.20 5.92 15.38
CA PRO A 321 27.69 4.83 14.53
C PRO A 321 26.61 3.82 14.10
N TYR A 322 25.58 3.62 14.92
CA TYR A 322 24.44 2.75 14.61
C TYR A 322 23.53 3.39 13.56
N GLU A 323 23.15 4.65 13.75
CA GLU A 323 22.34 5.42 12.79
C GLU A 323 23.05 5.59 11.45
N ALA A 324 24.37 5.79 11.47
CA ALA A 324 25.16 5.87 10.25
C ALA A 324 25.16 4.54 9.47
N GLU A 325 25.10 3.39 10.16
CA GLU A 325 24.96 2.08 9.51
C GLU A 325 23.56 1.85 8.95
N ILE A 326 22.52 2.28 9.69
CA ILE A 326 21.15 2.31 9.18
C ILE A 326 21.09 3.15 7.90
N ARG A 327 21.68 4.35 7.90
CA ARG A 327 21.67 5.22 6.73
C ARG A 327 22.38 4.61 5.52
N ARG A 328 23.47 3.88 5.75
CA ARG A 328 24.15 3.10 4.68
C ARG A 328 23.24 2.02 4.12
N ALA A 329 22.51 1.31 4.98
CA ALA A 329 21.54 0.29 4.57
C ALA A 329 20.40 0.91 3.73
N VAL A 330 19.80 2.02 4.18
CA VAL A 330 18.76 2.76 3.43
C VAL A 330 19.30 3.25 2.09
N ARG A 331 20.56 3.74 2.03
CA ARG A 331 21.22 4.12 0.78
C ARG A 331 21.34 2.96 -0.19
N GLY A 332 21.72 1.78 0.29
CA GLY A 332 21.78 0.57 -0.53
C GLY A 332 20.43 0.23 -1.14
N VAL A 333 19.38 0.19 -0.32
CA VAL A 333 18.00 -0.03 -0.76
C VAL A 333 17.57 1.00 -1.80
N ALA A 334 17.86 2.28 -1.59
CA ALA A 334 17.51 3.35 -2.52
C ALA A 334 18.16 3.15 -3.91
N ILE A 335 19.44 2.80 -3.94
CA ILE A 335 20.17 2.52 -5.19
C ILE A 335 19.62 1.26 -5.86
N ASP A 336 19.37 0.18 -5.10
CA ASP A 336 18.81 -1.06 -5.63
C ASP A 336 17.43 -0.85 -6.26
N ARG A 337 16.54 -0.10 -5.59
CA ARG A 337 15.20 0.20 -6.11
C ARG A 337 15.23 1.17 -7.29
N LEU A 338 16.17 2.10 -7.33
CA LEU A 338 16.36 2.96 -8.50
C LEU A 338 16.92 2.17 -9.70
N MET A 339 17.81 1.20 -9.48
CA MET A 339 18.25 0.24 -10.51
C MET A 339 17.08 -0.61 -11.02
N ALA A 340 16.20 -1.08 -10.14
CA ALA A 340 14.99 -1.82 -10.54
C ALA A 340 14.06 -0.96 -11.41
N LEU A 341 13.83 0.31 -11.03
CA LEU A 341 13.03 1.26 -11.83
C LEU A 341 13.67 1.52 -13.21
N ALA A 342 14.99 1.76 -13.24
CA ALA A 342 15.75 1.99 -14.47
C ALA A 342 15.70 0.78 -15.42
N GLY A 343 15.70 -0.45 -14.88
CA GLY A 343 15.65 -1.68 -15.67
C GLY A 343 14.25 -2.13 -16.07
N GLY A 344 13.23 -1.84 -15.26
CA GLY A 344 11.91 -2.45 -15.36
C GLY A 344 10.76 -1.53 -15.78
N ALA A 345 10.91 -0.21 -15.73
CA ALA A 345 9.80 0.69 -16.05
C ALA A 345 9.38 0.60 -17.52
N SER A 346 8.07 0.56 -17.79
CA SER A 346 7.52 0.49 -19.15
C SER A 346 7.74 1.80 -19.91
N MET A 347 7.53 2.95 -19.26
CA MET A 347 7.73 4.27 -19.86
C MET A 347 9.23 4.58 -20.06
N PRO A 348 9.71 4.85 -21.29
CA PRO A 348 11.12 5.13 -21.55
C PRO A 348 11.68 6.31 -20.77
N GLN A 349 10.89 7.37 -20.57
CA GLN A 349 11.32 8.56 -19.84
C GLN A 349 11.62 8.27 -18.36
N VAL A 350 10.85 7.38 -17.73
CA VAL A 350 11.11 6.93 -16.35
C VAL A 350 12.46 6.23 -16.27
N ARG A 351 12.75 5.31 -17.21
CA ARG A 351 14.06 4.64 -17.28
C ARG A 351 15.20 5.61 -17.53
N ALA A 352 15.00 6.59 -18.41
CA ALA A 352 16.00 7.60 -18.73
C ALA A 352 16.37 8.43 -17.50
N LEU A 353 15.37 8.94 -16.76
CA LEU A 353 15.59 9.69 -15.52
C LEU A 353 16.30 8.82 -14.47
N ALA A 354 15.78 7.63 -14.18
CA ALA A 354 16.39 6.74 -13.19
C ALA A 354 17.86 6.40 -13.53
N THR A 355 18.15 6.11 -14.81
CA THR A 355 19.51 5.84 -15.30
C THR A 355 20.43 7.05 -15.13
N ALA A 356 19.98 8.24 -15.53
CA ALA A 356 20.78 9.46 -15.41
C ALA A 356 21.10 9.82 -13.95
N TYR A 357 20.16 9.58 -13.03
CA TYR A 357 20.39 9.80 -11.61
C TYR A 357 21.30 8.73 -10.98
N LEU A 358 21.29 7.48 -11.46
CA LEU A 358 22.28 6.45 -11.10
C LEU A 358 23.69 6.84 -11.55
N GLU A 359 23.85 7.31 -12.80
CA GLU A 359 25.13 7.83 -13.31
C GLU A 359 25.64 8.99 -12.44
N ARG A 360 24.75 9.93 -12.12
CA ARG A 360 25.06 11.07 -11.23
C ARG A 360 25.45 10.61 -9.83
N ALA A 361 24.78 9.60 -9.28
CA ALA A 361 25.11 9.03 -7.97
C ALA A 361 26.50 8.38 -7.98
N ARG A 362 26.79 7.54 -8.98
CA ARG A 362 28.11 6.92 -9.19
C ARG A 362 29.20 7.98 -9.29
N HIS A 363 29.02 9.00 -10.15
CA HIS A 363 30.00 10.07 -10.30
C HIS A 363 30.25 10.80 -8.97
N ARG A 364 29.21 11.15 -8.22
CA ARG A 364 29.36 11.80 -6.90
C ARG A 364 30.12 10.93 -5.90
N ILE A 365 29.85 9.62 -5.88
CA ILE A 365 30.56 8.69 -5.01
C ILE A 365 32.05 8.59 -5.41
N ASP A 366 32.34 8.44 -6.71
CA ASP A 366 33.70 8.33 -7.22
C ASP A 366 34.50 9.62 -6.92
N GLU A 367 33.91 10.80 -7.10
CA GLU A 367 34.54 12.08 -6.74
C GLU A 367 34.91 12.16 -5.25
N ARG A 368 34.00 11.77 -4.34
CA ARG A 368 34.30 11.74 -2.89
C ARG A 368 35.39 10.71 -2.55
N SER A 369 35.49 9.65 -3.33
CA SER A 369 36.37 8.51 -3.09
C SER A 369 37.83 8.76 -3.50
N LYS A 370 38.11 9.77 -4.34
CA LYS A 370 39.46 10.05 -4.88
C LYS A 370 40.53 10.25 -3.82
N SER A 371 40.18 10.85 -2.67
CA SER A 371 41.15 11.14 -1.59
C SER A 371 41.45 9.94 -0.69
N VAL A 372 40.60 8.91 -0.67
CA VAL A 372 40.71 7.79 0.27
C VAL A 372 41.52 6.64 -0.33
N VAL A 373 41.38 6.42 -1.64
CA VAL A 373 42.09 5.34 -2.38
C VAL A 373 43.62 5.52 -2.36
N SER A 374 44.11 6.75 -2.21
CA SER A 374 45.54 7.07 -2.15
C SER A 374 46.12 7.07 -0.73
N GLY A 375 45.31 6.86 0.30
CA GLY A 375 45.73 6.84 1.71
C GLY A 375 46.15 5.45 2.20
N SER A 376 47.00 5.41 3.24
CA SER A 376 47.43 4.17 3.92
C SER A 376 46.62 3.82 5.18
N GLY A 377 45.59 4.61 5.49
CA GLY A 377 44.73 4.42 6.67
C GLY A 377 43.63 3.36 6.48
N PRO A 378 42.89 3.02 7.55
CA PRO A 378 41.73 2.14 7.45
C PRO A 378 40.69 2.70 6.47
N VAL A 379 40.13 1.81 5.64
CA VAL A 379 39.17 2.14 4.59
C VAL A 379 37.90 2.82 5.14
N GLY A 380 37.42 2.39 6.32
CA GLY A 380 36.22 2.92 6.97
C GLY A 380 34.90 2.44 6.33
N PRO A 381 33.82 2.23 7.12
CA PRO A 381 32.57 1.64 6.62
C PRO A 381 31.84 2.53 5.61
N GLY A 382 31.92 3.86 5.78
CA GLY A 382 31.32 4.82 4.85
C GLY A 382 31.87 4.68 3.43
N PHE A 383 33.19 4.68 3.29
CA PHE A 383 33.83 4.48 1.99
C PHE A 383 33.58 3.08 1.43
N ALA A 384 33.67 2.02 2.26
CA ALA A 384 33.48 0.65 1.78
C ALA A 384 32.08 0.45 1.18
N SER A 385 31.04 0.96 1.88
CA SER A 385 29.65 0.95 1.39
C SER A 385 29.51 1.77 0.12
N ASP A 386 29.98 3.02 0.09
CA ASP A 386 29.93 3.86 -1.11
C ASP A 386 30.62 3.21 -2.29
N ARG A 387 31.79 2.61 -2.08
CA ARG A 387 32.54 1.95 -3.13
C ARG A 387 31.80 0.75 -3.69
N LEU A 388 31.16 -0.06 -2.84
CA LEU A 388 30.31 -1.16 -3.30
C LEU A 388 29.16 -0.65 -4.17
N LEU A 389 28.44 0.39 -3.73
CA LEU A 389 27.34 0.97 -4.49
C LEU A 389 27.78 1.52 -5.85
N ALA A 390 28.92 2.22 -5.91
CA ALA A 390 29.46 2.70 -7.19
C ALA A 390 29.82 1.55 -8.15
N LEU A 391 30.35 0.44 -7.61
CA LEU A 391 30.62 -0.76 -8.38
C LEU A 391 29.34 -1.46 -8.85
N ASP A 392 28.31 -1.53 -8.00
CA ASP A 392 27.01 -2.10 -8.36
C ASP A 392 26.30 -1.29 -9.44
N ILE A 393 26.26 0.03 -9.29
CA ILE A 393 25.76 0.94 -10.32
C ILE A 393 26.56 0.75 -11.61
N GLY A 394 27.90 0.65 -11.52
CA GLY A 394 28.74 0.39 -12.68
C GLY A 394 28.40 -0.93 -13.37
N ARG A 395 28.32 -2.03 -12.61
CA ARG A 395 27.91 -3.35 -13.13
C ARG A 395 26.54 -3.30 -13.78
N PHE A 396 25.60 -2.56 -13.19
CA PHE A 396 24.27 -2.36 -13.75
C PHE A 396 24.34 -1.60 -15.07
N LEU A 397 25.00 -0.44 -15.12
CA LEU A 397 25.08 0.41 -16.32
C LEU A 397 25.89 -0.23 -17.46
N ASP A 398 26.98 -0.91 -17.12
CA ASP A 398 27.94 -1.49 -18.07
C ASP A 398 27.54 -2.92 -18.51
N ARG A 399 26.41 -3.46 -18.00
CA ARG A 399 25.97 -4.81 -18.37
C ARG A 399 25.74 -4.89 -19.88
N PRO A 400 26.11 -5.99 -20.56
CA PRO A 400 25.70 -6.23 -21.93
C PRO A 400 24.17 -6.14 -21.97
N GLY A 401 23.65 -5.13 -22.65
CA GLY A 401 22.21 -5.02 -22.88
C GLY A 401 21.75 -6.24 -23.67
N GLU A 402 20.50 -6.64 -23.46
CA GLU A 402 19.84 -7.45 -24.48
C GLU A 402 19.92 -6.69 -25.81
N VAL A 403 20.04 -7.43 -26.92
CA VAL A 403 20.03 -6.82 -28.26
C VAL A 403 18.86 -5.86 -28.33
N TYR A 404 19.11 -4.60 -28.70
CA TYR A 404 18.07 -3.57 -28.75
C TYR A 404 16.88 -4.06 -29.55
N GLY A 405 15.86 -4.54 -28.84
CA GLY A 405 14.55 -4.81 -29.39
C GLY A 405 13.85 -3.48 -29.55
N LEU A 406 13.16 -3.28 -30.67
CA LEU A 406 12.19 -2.20 -30.80
C LEU A 406 11.31 -2.22 -29.55
N GLN A 407 11.41 -1.16 -28.76
CA GLN A 407 10.56 -0.99 -27.59
C GLN A 407 9.12 -1.04 -28.10
N SER A 408 8.32 -1.95 -27.56
CA SER A 408 6.90 -2.02 -27.91
C SER A 408 6.27 -0.71 -27.46
N ALA A 409 6.09 0.23 -28.40
CA ALA A 409 5.20 1.35 -28.15
C ALA A 409 3.83 0.77 -27.78
N PRO A 410 3.09 1.41 -26.85
CA PRO A 410 1.70 1.05 -26.64
C PRO A 410 1.02 0.91 -27.99
N GLY A 411 0.48 -0.27 -28.28
CA GLY A 411 -0.16 -0.54 -29.56
C GLY A 411 -1.33 0.41 -29.76
N ALA A 412 -1.59 0.81 -31.01
CA ALA A 412 -2.84 1.48 -31.31
C ALA A 412 -4.01 0.60 -30.83
N PRO A 413 -5.04 1.16 -30.18
CA PRO A 413 -6.23 0.40 -29.84
C PRO A 413 -6.77 -0.30 -31.10
N PRO A 414 -7.29 -1.54 -30.99
CA PRO A 414 -7.86 -2.25 -32.12
C PRO A 414 -8.96 -1.40 -32.77
N GLY A 415 -8.72 -0.98 -34.02
CA GLY A 415 -9.53 0.05 -34.70
C GLY A 415 -10.49 -0.47 -35.76
N ALA A 416 -10.59 -1.79 -35.98
CA ALA A 416 -11.59 -2.32 -36.89
C ALA A 416 -12.96 -2.27 -36.20
N PRO A 417 -13.95 -1.50 -36.71
CA PRO A 417 -15.29 -1.38 -36.12
C PRO A 417 -16.13 -2.68 -36.25
N ILE A 418 -15.52 -3.78 -36.68
CA ILE A 418 -16.17 -5.05 -36.98
C ILE A 418 -15.50 -6.10 -36.09
N GLY A 419 -16.21 -6.56 -35.05
CA GLY A 419 -15.76 -7.71 -34.24
C GLY A 419 -15.77 -7.51 -32.72
N MET A 420 -16.02 -6.31 -32.20
CA MET A 420 -16.42 -6.15 -30.80
C MET A 420 -17.94 -6.28 -30.67
N PRO A 421 -18.48 -6.95 -29.63
CA PRO A 421 -19.88 -6.78 -29.28
C PRO A 421 -20.17 -5.28 -29.18
N ALA A 422 -21.28 -4.82 -29.76
CA ALA A 422 -21.65 -3.42 -29.67
C ALA A 422 -21.78 -3.03 -28.19
N MET A 423 -20.82 -2.27 -27.69
CA MET A 423 -20.98 -1.51 -26.47
C MET A 423 -21.95 -0.37 -26.83
N ASP A 424 -23.15 -0.36 -26.24
CA ASP A 424 -24.23 0.58 -26.55
C ASP A 424 -23.92 2.00 -26.02
N PHE A 425 -22.87 2.62 -26.55
CA PHE A 425 -22.38 3.93 -26.13
C PHE A 425 -23.21 5.10 -26.67
N LEU A 426 -24.01 4.86 -27.71
CA LEU A 426 -24.79 5.89 -28.40
C LEU A 426 -26.30 5.80 -28.10
N GLY A 427 -26.69 4.94 -27.16
CA GLY A 427 -28.08 4.84 -26.68
C GLY A 427 -29.04 4.43 -27.78
N ASN A 428 -28.71 3.40 -28.57
CA ASN A 428 -29.57 2.93 -29.64
C ASN A 428 -30.03 1.51 -29.39
N SER A 429 -30.75 1.32 -28.30
CA SER A 429 -31.72 0.24 -28.18
C SER A 429 -33.03 0.66 -28.84
N ALA A 430 -33.21 0.27 -30.10
CA ALA A 430 -34.54 0.03 -30.65
C ALA A 430 -34.55 -1.31 -31.41
N PRO A 431 -35.58 -2.14 -31.20
CA PRO A 431 -35.54 -3.56 -31.51
C PRO A 431 -35.87 -3.84 -32.97
N GLY A 432 -35.16 -4.78 -33.59
CA GLY A 432 -35.69 -5.48 -34.76
C GLY A 432 -34.69 -5.76 -35.87
N GLY A 433 -34.53 -7.05 -36.16
CA GLY A 433 -34.30 -7.50 -37.54
C GLY A 433 -32.91 -8.02 -37.85
N TRP A 434 -32.56 -9.20 -37.33
CA TRP A 434 -31.81 -10.15 -38.16
C TRP A 434 -32.58 -11.48 -38.22
N ASN A 435 -33.27 -11.66 -39.35
CA ASN A 435 -33.97 -12.85 -39.74
C ASN A 435 -32.93 -13.85 -40.28
N GLY A 436 -32.67 -14.91 -39.53
CA GLY A 436 -31.72 -15.97 -39.89
C GLY A 436 -32.22 -17.32 -39.41
N SER A 437 -33.28 -17.81 -40.05
CA SER A 437 -33.63 -19.24 -40.21
C SER A 437 -33.38 -20.17 -39.01
N ARG A 438 -34.44 -20.43 -38.24
CA ARG A 438 -34.63 -21.75 -37.61
C ARG A 438 -34.97 -22.78 -38.70
N PRO A 439 -34.60 -24.05 -38.49
CA PRO A 439 -35.59 -25.09 -38.59
C PRO A 439 -35.77 -25.74 -37.21
N ALA A 440 -37.04 -25.86 -36.83
CA ALA A 440 -37.46 -26.64 -35.69
C ALA A 440 -37.59 -28.13 -36.06
N GLN A 441 -37.54 -28.95 -35.01
CA GLN A 441 -37.90 -30.38 -34.91
C GLN A 441 -36.79 -31.36 -35.31
N THR A 442 -36.43 -32.36 -34.50
CA THR A 442 -37.29 -33.21 -33.66
C THR A 442 -36.61 -33.69 -32.38
N TRP A 443 -37.40 -33.76 -31.31
CA TRP A 443 -37.12 -34.54 -30.10
C TRP A 443 -37.02 -36.04 -30.43
N LYS A 444 -35.99 -36.71 -29.93
CA LYS A 444 -36.00 -38.17 -29.69
C LYS A 444 -35.45 -38.44 -28.30
N ALA A 445 -36.33 -38.96 -27.44
CA ALA A 445 -35.97 -39.57 -26.17
C ALA A 445 -35.70 -41.07 -26.39
N SER A 446 -34.55 -41.54 -25.94
CA SER A 446 -34.29 -42.95 -25.59
C SER A 446 -33.02 -43.01 -24.74
N GLY A 447 -33.15 -43.24 -23.43
CA GLY A 447 -32.04 -43.63 -22.54
C GLY A 447 -31.71 -45.13 -22.69
N PRO A 448 -31.06 -45.78 -21.70
CA PRO A 448 -30.33 -45.27 -20.54
C PRO A 448 -28.95 -45.95 -20.33
N SER A 449 -28.00 -45.29 -19.65
CA SER A 449 -27.06 -45.91 -18.69
C SER A 449 -25.95 -44.95 -18.24
N GLY A 450 -25.64 -44.96 -16.93
CA GLY A 450 -24.28 -44.70 -16.43
C GLY A 450 -24.01 -43.37 -15.70
N LEU A 451 -24.24 -43.39 -14.38
CA LEU A 451 -23.65 -42.56 -13.30
C LEU A 451 -22.26 -41.93 -13.58
N PHE A 452 -22.06 -40.64 -13.23
CA PHE A 452 -21.22 -40.14 -12.11
C PHE A 452 -21.08 -38.59 -12.16
N PHE A 453 -20.88 -38.00 -10.97
CA PHE A 453 -20.95 -36.58 -10.60
C PHE A 453 -19.96 -35.63 -11.29
N GLY A 454 -20.33 -34.35 -11.39
CA GLY A 454 -19.41 -33.23 -11.64
C GLY A 454 -20.05 -31.87 -11.39
N ALA A 455 -19.80 -31.30 -10.21
CA ALA A 455 -20.27 -29.97 -9.77
C ALA A 455 -19.48 -28.81 -10.44
N GLY A 456 -19.36 -28.80 -11.77
CA GLY A 456 -18.56 -27.82 -12.51
C GLY A 456 -19.16 -26.41 -12.65
N TRP A 457 -20.29 -26.16 -11.99
CA TRP A 457 -20.98 -24.85 -11.98
C TRP A 457 -20.45 -23.93 -10.86
N LEU A 458 -19.98 -24.49 -9.75
CA LEU A 458 -19.63 -23.71 -8.55
C LEU A 458 -18.27 -22.99 -8.69
N ASP A 459 -17.42 -23.43 -9.61
CA ASP A 459 -16.11 -22.80 -9.89
C ASP A 459 -16.19 -21.53 -10.75
N GLN A 460 -17.39 -21.14 -11.22
CA GLN A 460 -17.57 -19.93 -12.03
C GLN A 460 -18.11 -18.72 -11.24
N VAL A 461 -18.34 -18.85 -9.92
CA VAL A 461 -18.94 -17.79 -9.09
C VAL A 461 -18.02 -17.30 -7.97
N ALA A 462 -16.77 -17.78 -7.88
CA ALA A 462 -15.85 -17.37 -6.81
C ALA A 462 -14.40 -17.10 -7.29
N PRO A 463 -14.10 -15.96 -7.93
CA PRO A 463 -12.71 -15.52 -8.11
C PRO A 463 -12.20 -14.53 -7.06
N TYR A 464 -12.95 -14.17 -6.00
CA TYR A 464 -12.55 -13.10 -5.07
C TYR A 464 -12.21 -13.50 -3.63
N CYS A 465 -12.25 -14.79 -3.29
CA CYS A 465 -11.84 -15.26 -1.95
C CYS A 465 -10.55 -16.08 -2.04
N THR A 466 -9.41 -15.44 -2.28
CA THR A 466 -8.12 -16.06 -1.97
C THR A 466 -7.76 -15.79 -0.50
N HIS A 467 -7.82 -16.84 0.31
CA HIS A 467 -7.32 -16.91 1.70
C HIS A 467 -5.80 -16.73 1.77
N GLY A 468 -5.29 -15.55 1.43
CA GLY A 468 -3.87 -15.20 1.42
C GLY A 468 -3.48 -14.04 2.33
N GLY A 469 -4.41 -13.50 3.11
CA GLY A 469 -4.16 -12.38 4.03
C GLY A 469 -4.92 -12.57 5.34
N TRP A 470 -4.39 -13.43 6.21
CA TRP A 470 -4.72 -13.48 7.63
C TRP A 470 -3.43 -13.45 8.43
#